data_AF-A0A2N0L9V6-F1
#
_entry.id   AF-A0A2N0L9V6-F1
#
_cell.length_a   1.000
_cell.length_b   1.000
_cell.length_c   1.000
_cell.angle_alpha   90.00
_cell.angle_beta   90.00
_cell.angle_gamma   90.00
#
_symmetry.space_group_name_H-M   'P 1'
#
loop_
_entity.id
_entity.type
_entity.pdbx_description
1 polymer ?
#
loop_
_entity_poly.entity_id
_entity_poly.type
_entity_poly.pdbx_seq_one_letter_code
_entity_poly.pdbx_strand_id
1 'polypeptide(L)'
;MQDLGAAGLTSSIVESAAKGGTGFDLDVSRVPRRETEMTPYEIMLSESQERMLLIVPPTNLARVEAIFDKWDTPCNVIGKVTNDGMARVTDGAMEVAAIPVYMLTHPPMYTVDGEKPEYLEKLQQFDMDSIPLPQQQPGEVLLKLLASPNIASKESVYQQYDHQVGTNTVVGPGNGDAAVLWIKGTNKAIALSTDGNGRLCYLNPHSGGAIAVAEACRNLVCTGARPVAITDCLNFGNPEKQEVAFQLPQAVHGMVRACQELNVPVVSGNVSLYNESRENAIYPTPTVGALGVLDDIGSICTSSFKEEGDIVFLLGVTDPSGHPRDLAGSEFLEVIHGLVTGNPTIDLQMEARLQSCCLRLIKTGLLRSAHDCSDGGLAIALAESVIQGQVGFRGNFDVAGRWDATLFSEKQSRIVVSFNPQSQSQVEQICVEEQIPCVKLGTVGGTRFVIAKAVDLVVSELANAWHNGLQEPWNSRPKAGI
;
A
#
# COMPACT_ATOMS: atom_id res chain seq x y z
N MET A 1 -27.44 8.69 2.15
CA MET A 1 -26.94 8.92 0.78
C MET A 1 -26.07 7.73 0.46
N GLN A 2 -26.18 7.19 -0.75
CA GLN A 2 -25.44 6.00 -1.19
C GLN A 2 -25.02 6.22 -2.64
N ASP A 3 -23.81 5.84 -2.99
CA ASP A 3 -23.32 5.79 -4.37
C ASP A 3 -23.89 4.59 -5.12
N LEU A 4 -24.04 4.71 -6.45
CA LEU A 4 -24.48 3.61 -7.30
C LEU A 4 -23.28 3.01 -8.04
N GLY A 5 -22.76 1.91 -7.48
CA GLY A 5 -21.69 1.10 -8.08
C GLY A 5 -22.21 -0.19 -8.71
N ALA A 6 -21.58 -1.32 -8.35
CA ALA A 6 -21.94 -2.65 -8.84
C ALA A 6 -23.40 -2.99 -8.53
N ALA A 7 -24.11 -3.59 -9.50
CA ALA A 7 -25.56 -3.82 -9.47
C ALA A 7 -26.44 -2.56 -9.34
N GLY A 8 -25.86 -1.37 -9.50
CA GLY A 8 -26.58 -0.12 -9.76
C GLY A 8 -27.59 0.28 -8.68
N LEU A 9 -28.82 0.56 -9.11
CA LEU A 9 -29.92 0.94 -8.22
C LEU A 9 -30.27 -0.19 -7.25
N THR A 10 -30.17 -1.44 -7.71
CA THR A 10 -30.54 -2.63 -6.94
C THR A 10 -29.76 -2.71 -5.63
N SER A 11 -28.43 -2.75 -5.70
CA SER A 11 -27.58 -2.81 -4.49
C SER A 11 -27.81 -1.59 -3.60
N SER A 12 -27.74 -0.39 -4.20
CA SER A 12 -27.78 0.88 -3.47
C SER A 12 -29.05 1.06 -2.63
N ILE A 13 -30.23 0.76 -3.21
CA ILE A 13 -31.50 0.93 -2.51
C ILE A 13 -31.76 -0.21 -1.53
N VAL A 14 -31.41 -1.44 -1.89
CA VAL A 14 -31.62 -2.62 -1.04
C VAL A 14 -30.72 -2.55 0.20
N GLU A 15 -29.44 -2.19 0.04
CA GLU A 15 -28.53 -2.00 1.17
C GLU A 15 -28.97 -0.85 2.08
N SER A 16 -29.41 0.27 1.50
CA SER A 16 -29.94 1.40 2.26
C SER A 16 -31.17 0.99 3.07
N ALA A 17 -32.10 0.25 2.45
CA ALA A 17 -33.31 -0.23 3.10
C ALA A 17 -33.00 -1.24 4.21
N ALA A 18 -32.07 -2.17 3.97
CA ALA A 18 -31.65 -3.18 4.93
C ALA A 18 -30.97 -2.57 6.16
N LYS A 19 -30.00 -1.65 5.97
CA LYS A 19 -29.35 -0.92 7.07
C LYS A 19 -30.36 -0.12 7.91
N GLY A 20 -31.42 0.37 7.28
CA GLY A 20 -32.52 1.08 7.95
C GLY A 20 -33.58 0.18 8.59
N GLY A 21 -33.59 -1.13 8.34
CA GLY A 21 -34.68 -2.02 8.76
C GLY A 21 -36.03 -1.69 8.10
N THR A 22 -36.00 -1.28 6.83
CA THR A 22 -37.14 -0.74 6.07
C THR A 22 -37.39 -1.50 4.77
N GLY A 23 -38.50 -1.18 4.09
CA GLY A 23 -38.75 -1.54 2.70
C GLY A 23 -38.73 -0.31 1.78
N PHE A 24 -39.06 -0.50 0.52
CA PHE A 24 -39.24 0.60 -0.43
C PHE A 24 -40.25 0.24 -1.53
N ASP A 25 -40.93 1.27 -2.03
CA ASP A 25 -41.66 1.22 -3.30
C ASP A 25 -40.91 2.12 -4.30
N LEU A 26 -40.47 1.56 -5.42
CA LEU A 26 -39.71 2.24 -6.47
C LEU A 26 -40.43 2.12 -7.81
N ASP A 27 -40.54 3.24 -8.54
CA ASP A 27 -41.09 3.27 -9.89
C ASP A 27 -39.97 3.55 -10.92
N VAL A 28 -39.58 2.53 -11.68
CA VAL A 28 -38.50 2.62 -12.66
C VAL A 28 -38.86 3.51 -13.85
N SER A 29 -40.14 3.84 -14.07
CA SER A 29 -40.56 4.81 -15.09
C SER A 29 -40.11 6.24 -14.76
N ARG A 30 -39.83 6.51 -13.48
CA ARG A 30 -39.39 7.83 -12.98
C ARG A 30 -37.88 8.00 -12.94
N VAL A 31 -37.12 6.92 -13.15
CA VAL A 31 -35.67 6.94 -13.20
C VAL A 31 -35.23 7.63 -14.50
N PRO A 32 -34.37 8.67 -14.45
CA PRO A 32 -33.81 9.28 -15.66
C PRO A 32 -33.07 8.25 -16.52
N ARG A 33 -33.38 8.20 -17.82
CA ARG A 33 -32.80 7.23 -18.76
C ARG A 33 -32.05 7.97 -19.87
N ARG A 34 -30.91 7.44 -20.28
CA ARG A 34 -30.21 7.88 -21.51
C ARG A 34 -30.75 7.18 -22.76
N GLU A 35 -31.27 5.97 -22.59
CA GLU A 35 -31.82 5.14 -23.66
C GLU A 35 -33.32 4.89 -23.42
N THR A 36 -34.11 4.96 -24.48
CA THR A 36 -35.58 4.99 -24.40
C THR A 36 -36.22 3.62 -24.18
N GLU A 37 -35.53 2.53 -24.55
CA GLU A 37 -36.10 1.17 -24.59
C GLU A 37 -35.57 0.24 -23.49
N MET A 38 -34.96 0.80 -22.45
CA MET A 38 -34.46 -0.01 -21.33
C MET A 38 -35.62 -0.68 -20.58
N THR A 39 -35.48 -1.98 -20.37
CA THR A 39 -36.37 -2.79 -19.54
C THR A 39 -36.21 -2.45 -18.04
N PRO A 40 -37.20 -2.76 -17.19
CA PRO A 40 -37.06 -2.60 -15.74
C PRO A 40 -35.82 -3.29 -15.15
N TYR A 41 -35.47 -4.47 -15.67
CA TYR A 41 -34.27 -5.21 -15.28
C TYR A 41 -32.99 -4.42 -15.58
N GLU A 42 -32.84 -3.91 -16.80
CA GLU A 42 -31.68 -3.12 -17.21
C GLU A 42 -31.58 -1.81 -16.41
N ILE A 43 -32.70 -1.15 -16.12
CA ILE A 43 -32.70 0.09 -15.31
C ILE A 43 -32.19 -0.19 -13.89
N MET A 44 -32.67 -1.28 -13.29
CA MET A 44 -32.33 -1.64 -11.91
C MET A 44 -30.88 -2.08 -11.74
N LEU A 45 -30.32 -2.79 -12.73
CA LEU A 45 -28.96 -3.36 -12.67
C LEU A 45 -27.93 -2.56 -13.44
N SER A 46 -28.32 -1.53 -14.18
CA SER A 46 -27.39 -0.66 -14.90
C SER A 46 -26.35 -0.08 -13.94
N GLU A 47 -25.08 -0.17 -14.34
CA GLU A 47 -23.92 0.38 -13.64
C GLU A 47 -23.43 1.68 -14.31
N SER A 48 -24.38 2.46 -14.86
CA SER A 48 -24.08 3.81 -15.35
C SER A 48 -23.41 4.63 -14.24
N GLN A 49 -22.35 5.35 -14.60
CA GLN A 49 -21.51 6.08 -13.65
C GLN A 49 -22.17 7.41 -13.19
N GLU A 50 -21.54 8.06 -12.20
CA GLU A 50 -21.93 9.38 -11.66
C GLU A 50 -23.38 9.50 -11.15
N ARG A 51 -23.90 8.42 -10.54
CA ARG A 51 -25.25 8.43 -9.92
C ARG A 51 -25.17 8.27 -8.41
N MET A 52 -26.09 8.96 -7.71
CA MET A 52 -26.23 8.94 -6.26
C MET A 52 -27.69 8.72 -5.85
N LEU A 53 -27.91 7.90 -4.82
CA LEU A 53 -29.21 7.72 -4.16
C LEU A 53 -29.28 8.59 -2.91
N LEU A 54 -30.31 9.43 -2.84
CA LEU A 54 -30.63 10.25 -1.66
C LEU A 54 -31.97 9.81 -1.07
N ILE A 55 -31.99 9.56 0.23
CA ILE A 55 -33.21 9.35 1.01
C ILE A 55 -33.43 10.61 1.84
N VAL A 56 -34.53 11.32 1.57
CA VAL A 56 -34.81 12.65 2.12
C VAL A 56 -36.18 12.65 2.79
N PRO A 57 -36.31 13.19 4.02
CA PRO A 57 -37.62 13.42 4.62
C PRO A 57 -38.48 14.34 3.73
N PRO A 58 -39.78 14.07 3.53
CA PRO A 58 -40.62 14.88 2.64
C PRO A 58 -40.62 16.37 2.95
N THR A 59 -40.45 16.75 4.23
CA THR A 59 -40.36 18.14 4.69
C THR A 59 -39.11 18.88 4.19
N ASN A 60 -38.07 18.16 3.79
CA ASN A 60 -36.81 18.72 3.30
C ASN A 60 -36.66 18.64 1.77
N LEU A 61 -37.58 18.00 1.06
CA LEU A 61 -37.45 17.74 -0.38
C LEU A 61 -37.21 19.03 -1.19
N ALA A 62 -38.05 20.05 -1.01
CA ALA A 62 -37.92 21.32 -1.72
C ALA A 62 -36.57 22.02 -1.48
N ARG A 63 -36.01 21.88 -0.28
CA ARG A 63 -34.68 22.43 0.04
C ARG A 63 -33.56 21.67 -0.66
N VAL A 64 -33.70 20.36 -0.80
CA VAL A 64 -32.73 19.52 -1.53
C VAL A 64 -32.82 19.83 -3.02
N GLU A 65 -34.02 19.86 -3.61
CA GLU A 65 -34.24 20.22 -5.02
C GLU A 65 -33.61 21.59 -5.36
N ALA A 66 -33.80 22.60 -4.52
CA ALA A 66 -33.18 23.92 -4.72
C ALA A 66 -31.63 23.89 -4.72
N ILE A 67 -31.00 22.94 -4.04
CA ILE A 67 -29.53 22.76 -4.09
C ILE A 67 -29.13 22.17 -5.44
N PHE A 68 -29.84 21.14 -5.90
CA PHE A 68 -29.58 20.51 -7.21
C PHE A 68 -29.80 21.49 -8.37
N ASP A 69 -30.87 22.30 -8.31
CA ASP A 69 -31.14 23.37 -9.28
C ASP A 69 -30.02 24.41 -9.31
N LYS A 70 -29.50 24.81 -8.15
CA LYS A 70 -28.39 25.78 -8.05
C LYS A 70 -27.13 25.29 -8.78
N TRP A 71 -26.89 23.98 -8.78
CA TRP A 71 -25.72 23.36 -9.39
C TRP A 71 -26.03 22.69 -10.74
N ASP A 72 -27.19 22.98 -11.34
CA ASP A 72 -27.63 22.43 -12.63
C ASP A 72 -27.49 20.89 -12.70
N THR A 73 -27.82 20.22 -11.60
CA THR A 73 -27.68 18.78 -11.46
C THR A 73 -29.07 18.13 -11.43
N PRO A 74 -29.40 17.18 -12.32
CA PRO A 74 -30.70 16.52 -12.31
C PRO A 74 -30.97 15.74 -11.02
N CYS A 75 -32.18 15.86 -10.48
CA CYS A 75 -32.65 15.07 -9.34
C CYS A 75 -34.12 14.67 -9.53
N ASN A 76 -34.40 13.38 -9.45
CA ASN A 76 -35.74 12.84 -9.60
C ASN A 76 -36.14 12.04 -8.36
N VAL A 77 -37.32 12.31 -7.82
CA VAL A 77 -37.95 11.40 -6.87
C VAL A 77 -38.41 10.16 -7.66
N ILE A 78 -37.86 9.00 -7.31
CA ILE A 78 -38.12 7.73 -8.00
C ILE A 78 -38.93 6.74 -7.16
N GLY A 79 -39.11 7.00 -5.87
CA GLY A 79 -39.78 6.09 -4.96
C GLY A 79 -39.94 6.65 -3.55
N LYS A 80 -40.33 5.78 -2.61
CA LYS A 80 -40.50 6.08 -1.17
C LYS A 80 -40.05 4.90 -0.31
N VAL A 81 -39.60 5.20 0.90
CA VAL A 81 -39.30 4.19 1.93
C VAL A 81 -40.60 3.72 2.59
N THR A 82 -40.70 2.41 2.86
CA THR A 82 -41.83 1.78 3.55
C THR A 82 -41.36 1.09 4.85
N ASN A 83 -42.29 0.66 5.69
CA ASN A 83 -42.00 0.05 6.99
C ASN A 83 -42.36 -1.46 7.06
N ASP A 84 -42.63 -2.08 5.93
CA ASP A 84 -43.05 -3.49 5.82
C ASP A 84 -41.93 -4.44 5.38
N GLY A 85 -40.72 -3.91 5.16
CA GLY A 85 -39.53 -4.71 4.80
C GLY A 85 -39.55 -5.28 3.38
N MET A 86 -40.44 -4.81 2.51
CA MET A 86 -40.56 -5.28 1.13
C MET A 86 -39.83 -4.35 0.16
N ALA A 87 -39.07 -4.93 -0.77
CA ALA A 87 -38.54 -4.26 -1.96
C ALA A 87 -39.56 -4.42 -3.09
N ARG A 88 -40.33 -3.37 -3.38
CA ARG A 88 -41.30 -3.35 -4.48
C ARG A 88 -40.81 -2.45 -5.60
N VAL A 89 -40.84 -2.98 -6.81
CA VAL A 89 -40.45 -2.28 -8.02
C VAL A 89 -41.62 -2.31 -9.01
N THR A 90 -41.98 -1.14 -9.53
CA THR A 90 -43.03 -0.97 -10.54
C THR A 90 -42.48 -0.28 -11.78
N ASP A 91 -43.08 -0.54 -12.94
CA ASP A 91 -42.92 0.27 -14.16
C ASP A 91 -44.25 0.97 -14.44
N GLY A 92 -44.38 2.21 -13.96
CA GLY A 92 -45.65 2.90 -13.91
C GLY A 92 -46.65 2.14 -13.02
N ALA A 93 -47.75 1.66 -13.61
CA ALA A 93 -48.79 0.92 -12.89
C ALA A 93 -48.51 -0.58 -12.75
N MET A 94 -47.50 -1.12 -13.42
CA MET A 94 -47.21 -2.55 -13.43
C MET A 94 -46.21 -2.91 -12.32
N GLU A 95 -46.57 -3.84 -11.43
CA GLU A 95 -45.60 -4.44 -10.50
C GLU A 95 -44.70 -5.43 -11.25
N VAL A 96 -43.38 -5.22 -11.16
CA VAL A 96 -42.37 -6.04 -11.84
C VAL A 96 -41.53 -6.88 -10.88
N ALA A 97 -41.44 -6.49 -9.61
CA ALA A 97 -40.82 -7.28 -8.56
C ALA A 97 -41.37 -6.92 -7.17
N ALA A 98 -41.53 -7.93 -6.30
CA ALA A 98 -41.86 -7.75 -4.89
C ALA A 98 -41.17 -8.85 -4.06
N ILE A 99 -40.10 -8.51 -3.35
CA ILE A 99 -39.26 -9.46 -2.61
C ILE A 99 -38.92 -8.88 -1.22
N PRO A 100 -38.90 -9.67 -0.13
CA PRO A 100 -38.42 -9.18 1.15
C PRO A 100 -36.95 -8.71 1.08
N VAL A 101 -36.65 -7.53 1.60
CA VAL A 101 -35.29 -6.93 1.57
C VAL A 101 -34.24 -7.86 2.21
N TYR A 102 -34.62 -8.56 3.27
CA TYR A 102 -33.75 -9.51 3.96
C TYR A 102 -33.18 -10.60 3.03
N MET A 103 -33.99 -11.11 2.08
CA MET A 103 -33.57 -12.16 1.15
C MET A 103 -32.45 -11.70 0.20
N LEU A 104 -32.38 -10.40 -0.09
CA LEU A 104 -31.40 -9.82 -1.01
C LEU A 104 -30.09 -9.42 -0.31
N THR A 105 -30.06 -9.46 1.03
CA THR A 105 -28.91 -9.01 1.84
C THR A 105 -28.27 -10.11 2.69
N HIS A 106 -28.88 -11.28 2.75
CA HIS A 106 -28.41 -12.42 3.55
C HIS A 106 -28.21 -13.66 2.66
N PRO A 107 -27.17 -13.65 1.79
CA PRO A 107 -26.84 -14.83 0.99
C PRO A 107 -26.36 -15.98 1.88
N PRO A 108 -26.42 -17.24 1.41
CA PRO A 108 -25.80 -18.35 2.10
C PRO A 108 -24.28 -18.14 2.23
N MET A 109 -23.72 -18.48 3.39
CA MET A 109 -22.28 -18.45 3.63
C MET A 109 -21.69 -19.84 3.42
N TYR A 110 -20.48 -19.89 2.87
CA TYR A 110 -19.74 -21.12 2.60
C TYR A 110 -18.48 -21.17 3.45
N THR A 111 -18.16 -22.36 3.95
CA THR A 111 -16.85 -22.67 4.53
C THR A 111 -16.15 -23.63 3.58
N VAL A 112 -14.96 -23.26 3.12
CA VAL A 112 -14.12 -24.08 2.24
C VAL A 112 -12.87 -24.45 3.01
N ASP A 113 -12.62 -25.74 3.19
CA ASP A 113 -11.41 -26.22 3.85
C ASP A 113 -10.22 -26.13 2.87
N GLY A 114 -9.17 -25.44 3.30
CA GLY A 114 -7.92 -25.33 2.57
C GLY A 114 -6.82 -26.21 3.15
N GLU A 115 -5.97 -26.76 2.29
CA GLU A 115 -4.78 -27.50 2.67
C GLU A 115 -3.52 -26.78 2.18
N LYS A 116 -2.45 -26.83 2.96
CA LYS A 116 -1.17 -26.23 2.55
C LYS A 116 -0.64 -26.97 1.30
N PRO A 117 -0.43 -26.27 0.17
CA PRO A 117 0.05 -26.94 -1.03
C PRO A 117 1.48 -27.46 -0.90
N GLU A 118 1.78 -28.61 -1.50
CA GLU A 118 3.11 -29.22 -1.46
C GLU A 118 4.18 -28.32 -2.13
N TYR A 119 3.82 -27.60 -3.20
CA TYR A 119 4.76 -26.67 -3.85
C TYR A 119 5.19 -25.56 -2.90
N LEU A 120 4.29 -25.09 -2.04
CA LEU A 120 4.57 -24.00 -1.10
C LEU A 120 5.59 -24.45 -0.05
N GLU A 121 5.48 -25.70 0.40
CA GLU A 121 6.47 -26.28 1.30
C GLU A 121 7.87 -26.39 0.64
N LYS A 122 7.92 -26.81 -0.63
CA LYS A 122 9.17 -26.86 -1.40
C LYS A 122 9.84 -25.49 -1.55
N LEU A 123 9.06 -24.44 -1.82
CA LEU A 123 9.57 -23.06 -1.90
C LEU A 123 10.13 -22.59 -0.54
N GLN A 124 9.41 -22.88 0.55
CA GLN A 124 9.82 -22.46 1.90
C GLN A 124 11.05 -23.19 2.43
N GLN A 125 11.25 -24.45 2.01
CA GLN A 125 12.39 -25.29 2.41
C GLN A 125 13.61 -25.16 1.49
N PHE A 126 13.55 -24.27 0.49
CA PHE A 126 14.65 -24.05 -0.42
C PHE A 126 15.93 -23.64 0.33
N ASP A 127 17.05 -24.26 -0.02
CA ASP A 127 18.34 -23.96 0.57
C ASP A 127 18.89 -22.63 0.04
N MET A 128 18.68 -21.56 0.80
CA MET A 128 19.12 -20.21 0.45
C MET A 128 20.65 -20.06 0.46
N ASP A 129 21.38 -20.93 1.15
CA ASP A 129 22.85 -20.92 1.14
C ASP A 129 23.43 -21.47 -0.16
N SER A 130 22.64 -22.25 -0.91
CA SER A 130 23.02 -22.78 -2.23
C SER A 130 23.05 -21.73 -3.35
N ILE A 131 22.48 -20.55 -3.12
CA ILE A 131 22.43 -19.47 -4.11
C ILE A 131 23.85 -18.90 -4.31
N PRO A 132 24.43 -19.01 -5.52
CA PRO A 132 25.76 -18.48 -5.79
C PRO A 132 25.73 -16.96 -5.88
N LEU A 133 26.83 -16.31 -5.50
CA LEU A 133 27.02 -14.90 -5.83
C LEU A 133 27.01 -14.71 -7.35
N PRO A 134 26.37 -13.65 -7.87
CA PRO A 134 26.40 -13.36 -9.30
C PRO A 134 27.81 -12.98 -9.75
N GLN A 135 28.08 -13.13 -11.06
CA GLN A 135 29.38 -12.78 -11.64
C GLN A 135 29.58 -11.27 -11.74
N GLN A 136 28.48 -10.53 -11.85
CA GLN A 136 28.45 -9.07 -11.89
C GLN A 136 28.98 -8.47 -10.59
N GLN A 137 29.59 -7.29 -10.69
CA GLN A 137 30.02 -6.55 -9.52
C GLN A 137 28.82 -5.98 -8.75
N PRO A 138 28.93 -5.74 -7.43
CA PRO A 138 27.83 -5.22 -6.62
C PRO A 138 27.23 -3.92 -7.16
N GLY A 139 28.06 -3.02 -7.69
CA GLY A 139 27.60 -1.78 -8.33
C GLY A 139 26.78 -2.00 -9.60
N GLU A 140 27.12 -3.00 -10.41
CA GLU A 140 26.35 -3.36 -11.62
C GLU A 140 24.99 -3.96 -11.25
N VAL A 141 24.95 -4.79 -10.22
CA VAL A 141 23.70 -5.34 -9.67
C VAL A 141 22.82 -4.22 -9.13
N LEU A 142 23.39 -3.26 -8.38
CA LEU A 142 22.65 -2.10 -7.87
C LEU A 142 21.98 -1.31 -9.01
N LEU A 143 22.71 -1.01 -10.08
CA LEU A 143 22.16 -0.29 -11.23
C LEU A 143 21.06 -1.09 -11.92
N LYS A 144 21.22 -2.43 -12.05
CA LYS A 144 20.20 -3.30 -12.62
C LYS A 144 18.93 -3.33 -11.78
N LEU A 145 19.05 -3.36 -10.45
CA LEU A 145 17.91 -3.32 -9.54
C LEU A 145 17.21 -1.96 -9.52
N LEU A 146 17.96 -0.85 -9.50
CA LEU A 146 17.38 0.50 -9.63
C LEU A 146 16.57 0.68 -10.91
N ALA A 147 16.96 -0.02 -11.99
CA ALA A 147 16.22 -0.03 -13.24
C ALA A 147 15.04 -1.03 -13.28
N SER A 148 14.87 -1.89 -12.28
CA SER A 148 13.74 -2.83 -12.20
C SER A 148 12.42 -2.07 -12.06
N PRO A 149 11.34 -2.41 -12.79
CA PRO A 149 10.06 -1.70 -12.70
C PRO A 149 9.49 -1.58 -11.28
N ASN A 150 9.75 -2.56 -10.42
CA ASN A 150 9.27 -2.55 -9.03
C ASN A 150 9.99 -1.48 -8.18
N ILE A 151 11.26 -1.19 -8.45
CA ILE A 151 12.09 -0.21 -7.72
C ILE A 151 12.15 1.16 -8.42
N ALA A 152 12.27 1.17 -9.75
CA ALA A 152 12.49 2.38 -10.55
C ALA A 152 11.48 3.49 -10.27
N SER A 153 11.87 4.73 -10.54
CA SER A 153 11.03 5.90 -10.31
C SER A 153 9.67 5.75 -10.98
N LYS A 154 8.61 6.07 -10.22
CA LYS A 154 7.23 6.10 -10.71
C LYS A 154 6.84 7.48 -11.26
N GLU A 155 7.81 8.33 -11.56
CA GLU A 155 7.62 9.71 -12.04
C GLU A 155 6.77 9.81 -13.29
N SER A 156 7.00 8.95 -14.27
CA SER A 156 6.17 8.92 -15.49
C SER A 156 4.70 8.65 -15.21
N VAL A 157 4.38 7.97 -14.09
CA VAL A 157 3.00 7.71 -13.65
C VAL A 157 2.41 8.96 -13.01
N TYR A 158 3.05 9.49 -11.96
CA TYR A 158 2.44 10.56 -11.17
C TYR A 158 2.47 11.95 -11.84
N GLN A 159 3.35 12.18 -12.83
CA GLN A 159 3.33 13.41 -13.63
C GLN A 159 2.08 13.54 -14.53
N GLN A 160 1.32 12.46 -14.73
CA GLN A 160 0.04 12.50 -15.45
C GLN A 160 -1.11 13.03 -14.60
N TYR A 161 -0.93 13.12 -13.27
CA TYR A 161 -1.96 13.53 -12.34
C TYR A 161 -1.61 14.86 -11.68
N ASP A 162 -2.65 15.67 -11.45
CA ASP A 162 -2.51 16.83 -10.59
C ASP A 162 -2.46 16.39 -9.12
N HIS A 163 -1.43 16.85 -8.42
CA HIS A 163 -1.23 16.62 -6.99
C HIS A 163 -1.15 17.94 -6.19
N GLN A 164 -1.62 19.05 -6.78
CA GLN A 164 -1.56 20.41 -6.20
C GLN A 164 -2.93 21.06 -6.06
N VAL A 165 -3.98 20.55 -6.70
CA VAL A 165 -5.37 21.03 -6.59
C VAL A 165 -5.80 20.96 -5.14
N GLY A 166 -6.34 22.07 -4.66
CA GLY A 166 -6.65 22.26 -3.24
C GLY A 166 -5.46 22.66 -2.39
N THR A 167 -4.23 22.74 -2.92
CA THR A 167 -2.99 23.26 -2.28
C THR A 167 -2.74 22.76 -0.85
N ASN A 168 -2.99 21.47 -0.62
CA ASN A 168 -2.82 20.82 0.68
C ASN A 168 -1.60 19.88 0.72
N THR A 169 -1.03 19.52 -0.42
CA THR A 169 0.08 18.54 -0.47
C THR A 169 1.38 19.15 0.06
N VAL A 170 1.97 18.53 1.07
CA VAL A 170 3.26 18.92 1.67
C VAL A 170 4.38 17.99 1.22
N VAL A 171 4.13 16.68 1.26
CA VAL A 171 5.01 15.67 0.69
C VAL A 171 4.26 15.03 -0.47
N GLY A 172 4.71 15.35 -1.69
CA GLY A 172 4.15 14.81 -2.93
C GLY A 172 4.69 13.42 -3.26
N PRO A 173 4.13 12.77 -4.30
CA PRO A 173 4.61 11.47 -4.76
C PRO A 173 6.10 11.53 -5.13
N GLY A 174 6.86 10.51 -4.74
CA GLY A 174 8.30 10.41 -5.01
C GLY A 174 9.22 11.22 -4.10
N ASN A 175 8.68 11.95 -3.11
CA ASN A 175 9.46 12.79 -2.19
C ASN A 175 9.49 12.25 -0.73
N GLY A 176 9.11 11.00 -0.53
CA GLY A 176 9.04 10.33 0.77
C GLY A 176 8.32 8.98 0.69
N ASP A 177 8.30 8.26 1.80
CA ASP A 177 7.69 6.93 1.92
C ASP A 177 6.15 6.97 1.95
N ALA A 178 5.57 8.12 2.31
CA ALA A 178 4.14 8.35 2.31
C ALA A 178 3.81 9.76 1.80
N ALA A 179 2.62 9.90 1.20
CA ALA A 179 2.10 11.22 0.84
C ALA A 179 1.62 11.94 2.10
N VAL A 180 1.89 13.25 2.22
CA VAL A 180 1.46 14.05 3.38
C VAL A 180 0.63 15.24 2.92
N LEU A 181 -0.59 15.34 3.45
CA LEU A 181 -1.59 16.35 3.15
C LEU A 181 -1.88 17.20 4.39
N TRP A 182 -1.62 18.50 4.31
CA TRP A 182 -1.92 19.48 5.34
C TRP A 182 -3.43 19.73 5.48
N ILE A 183 -3.90 19.81 6.73
CA ILE A 183 -5.26 20.25 7.04
C ILE A 183 -5.25 21.78 7.23
N LYS A 184 -5.68 22.48 6.18
CA LYS A 184 -5.77 23.96 6.15
C LYS A 184 -6.39 24.56 7.40
N GLY A 185 -5.77 25.64 7.88
CA GLY A 185 -6.20 26.35 9.09
C GLY A 185 -5.81 25.66 10.39
N THR A 186 -5.05 24.56 10.33
CA THR A 186 -4.50 23.86 11.50
C THR A 186 -3.00 23.65 11.35
N ASN A 187 -2.35 23.10 12.37
CA ASN A 187 -0.96 22.65 12.28
C ASN A 187 -0.85 21.13 11.99
N LYS A 188 -1.96 20.47 11.69
CA LYS A 188 -2.05 19.01 11.53
C LYS A 188 -1.95 18.59 10.07
N ALA A 189 -1.51 17.37 9.85
CA ALA A 189 -1.53 16.74 8.53
C ALA A 189 -2.00 15.28 8.60
N ILE A 190 -2.43 14.77 7.45
CA ILE A 190 -2.77 13.37 7.20
C ILE A 190 -1.68 12.79 6.32
N ALA A 191 -1.24 11.57 6.62
CA ALA A 191 -0.33 10.82 5.76
C ALA A 191 -1.03 9.57 5.20
N LEU A 192 -0.66 9.19 3.98
CA LEU A 192 -1.21 8.05 3.26
C LEU A 192 -0.08 7.23 2.62
N SER A 193 -0.08 5.92 2.86
CA SER A 193 0.81 4.94 2.22
C SER A 193 0.00 3.76 1.68
N THR A 194 0.59 3.01 0.76
CA THR A 194 0.00 1.80 0.19
C THR A 194 1.06 0.76 -0.08
N ASP A 195 0.85 -0.47 0.39
CA ASP A 195 1.84 -1.55 0.32
C ASP A 195 1.15 -2.91 0.11
N GLY A 196 1.83 -3.86 -0.55
CA GLY A 196 1.19 -5.11 -0.94
C GLY A 196 2.08 -6.04 -1.77
N ASN A 197 3.20 -6.48 -1.20
CA ASN A 197 4.14 -7.35 -1.90
C ASN A 197 3.60 -8.78 -2.08
N GLY A 198 3.09 -9.06 -3.28
CA GLY A 198 2.51 -10.37 -3.64
C GLY A 198 3.50 -11.53 -3.57
N ARG A 199 4.82 -11.32 -3.78
CA ARG A 199 5.81 -12.41 -3.70
C ARG A 199 5.93 -12.94 -2.29
N LEU A 200 5.98 -12.05 -1.31
CA LEU A 200 6.11 -12.44 0.10
C LEU A 200 4.86 -13.21 0.55
N CYS A 201 3.68 -12.76 0.13
CA CYS A 201 2.42 -13.46 0.36
C CYS A 201 2.31 -14.80 -0.39
N TYR A 202 2.86 -14.91 -1.60
CA TYR A 202 2.93 -16.17 -2.32
C TYR A 202 3.81 -17.19 -1.60
N LEU A 203 4.97 -16.78 -1.10
CA LEU A 203 5.92 -17.65 -0.40
C LEU A 203 5.48 -18.03 1.01
N ASN A 204 4.85 -17.11 1.72
CA ASN A 204 4.27 -17.38 3.03
C ASN A 204 3.09 -16.43 3.26
N PRO A 205 1.84 -16.85 3.00
CA PRO A 205 0.68 -15.97 3.09
C PRO A 205 0.53 -15.33 4.47
N HIS A 206 0.77 -16.10 5.54
CA HIS A 206 0.70 -15.59 6.90
C HIS A 206 1.75 -14.52 7.19
N SER A 207 3.03 -14.76 6.87
CA SER A 207 4.07 -13.73 7.06
C SER A 207 3.86 -12.55 6.11
N GLY A 208 3.52 -12.79 4.85
CA GLY A 208 3.32 -11.76 3.84
C GLY A 208 2.16 -10.81 4.18
N GLY A 209 1.03 -11.34 4.66
CA GLY A 209 -0.07 -10.51 5.14
C GLY A 209 0.33 -9.62 6.32
N ALA A 210 1.16 -10.15 7.25
CA ALA A 210 1.70 -9.35 8.35
C ALA A 210 2.69 -8.27 7.87
N ILE A 211 3.54 -8.61 6.90
CA ILE A 211 4.52 -7.70 6.29
C ILE A 211 3.82 -6.55 5.56
N ALA A 212 2.77 -6.80 4.78
CA ALA A 212 2.04 -5.77 4.06
C ALA A 212 1.48 -4.68 5.01
N VAL A 213 0.93 -5.08 6.16
CA VAL A 213 0.46 -4.14 7.18
C VAL A 213 1.63 -3.41 7.86
N ALA A 214 2.70 -4.13 8.19
CA ALA A 214 3.88 -3.57 8.84
C ALA A 214 4.55 -2.50 7.98
N GLU A 215 4.77 -2.78 6.70
CA GLU A 215 5.36 -1.88 5.73
C GLU A 215 4.51 -0.63 5.51
N ALA A 216 3.19 -0.78 5.30
CA ALA A 216 2.27 0.35 5.20
C ALA A 216 2.36 1.28 6.41
N CYS A 217 2.39 0.73 7.62
CA CYS A 217 2.53 1.52 8.84
C CYS A 217 3.93 2.15 8.97
N ARG A 218 4.99 1.42 8.61
CA ARG A 218 6.39 1.89 8.67
C ARG A 218 6.63 3.07 7.73
N ASN A 219 6.06 3.04 6.53
CA ASN A 219 6.11 4.13 5.56
C ASN A 219 5.48 5.42 6.11
N LEU A 220 4.34 5.32 6.82
CA LEU A 220 3.76 6.47 7.53
C LEU A 220 4.71 7.00 8.60
N VAL A 221 5.31 6.11 9.40
CA VAL A 221 6.20 6.47 10.50
C VAL A 221 7.45 7.18 10.01
N CYS A 222 8.05 6.77 8.88
CA CYS A 222 9.19 7.45 8.27
C CYS A 222 8.88 8.91 7.89
N THR A 223 7.61 9.26 7.67
CA THR A 223 7.19 10.67 7.45
C THR A 223 6.91 11.45 8.74
N GLY A 224 6.97 10.79 9.90
CA GLY A 224 6.59 11.37 11.20
C GLY A 224 5.12 11.19 11.55
N ALA A 225 4.35 10.47 10.74
CA ALA A 225 2.95 10.20 10.98
C ALA A 225 2.74 8.99 11.90
N ARG A 226 1.79 9.10 12.82
CA ARG A 226 1.34 7.96 13.62
C ARG A 226 0.22 7.22 12.87
N PRO A 227 0.36 5.92 12.57
CA PRO A 227 -0.72 5.12 12.00
C PRO A 227 -1.97 5.14 12.89
N VAL A 228 -3.16 5.25 12.28
CA VAL A 228 -4.45 5.30 12.99
C VAL A 228 -5.51 4.36 12.43
N ALA A 229 -5.40 3.97 11.16
CA ALA A 229 -6.31 3.05 10.51
C ALA A 229 -5.67 2.44 9.26
N ILE A 230 -6.14 1.27 8.87
CA ILE A 230 -5.88 0.72 7.54
C ILE A 230 -7.17 0.38 6.80
N THR A 231 -7.08 0.33 5.48
CA THR A 231 -8.03 -0.30 4.59
C THR A 231 -7.32 -1.40 3.80
N ASP A 232 -7.99 -2.51 3.54
CA ASP A 232 -7.41 -3.61 2.78
C ASP A 232 -8.14 -3.87 1.46
N CYS A 233 -7.41 -4.30 0.44
CA CYS A 233 -7.94 -4.83 -0.80
C CYS A 233 -7.34 -6.21 -1.02
N LEU A 234 -8.12 -7.24 -0.69
CA LEU A 234 -7.72 -8.64 -0.79
C LEU A 234 -7.91 -9.14 -2.21
N ASN A 235 -6.82 -9.43 -2.93
CA ASN A 235 -6.88 -9.97 -4.29
C ASN A 235 -6.35 -11.41 -4.30
N PHE A 236 -7.24 -12.36 -4.59
CA PHE A 236 -6.94 -13.80 -4.56
C PHE A 236 -7.57 -14.53 -5.76
N GLY A 237 -7.06 -15.72 -6.06
CA GLY A 237 -7.60 -16.63 -7.08
C GLY A 237 -8.97 -17.21 -6.72
N ASN A 238 -9.35 -18.32 -7.37
CA ASN A 238 -10.62 -18.98 -7.07
C ASN A 238 -10.63 -19.60 -5.66
N PRO A 239 -11.49 -19.11 -4.74
CA PRO A 239 -11.53 -19.55 -3.33
C PRO A 239 -12.03 -20.99 -3.16
N GLU A 240 -12.58 -21.61 -4.19
CA GLU A 240 -13.04 -23.00 -4.16
C GLU A 240 -11.89 -24.00 -4.32
N LYS A 241 -10.70 -23.54 -4.77
CA LYS A 241 -9.49 -24.36 -4.83
C LYS A 241 -8.85 -24.44 -3.45
N GLN A 242 -8.45 -25.65 -3.04
CA GLN A 242 -7.85 -25.91 -1.72
C GLN A 242 -6.65 -25.01 -1.41
N GLU A 243 -5.82 -24.67 -2.41
CA GLU A 243 -4.68 -23.78 -2.21
C GLU A 243 -5.07 -22.35 -1.87
N VAL A 244 -6.09 -21.79 -2.53
CA VAL A 244 -6.55 -20.41 -2.31
C VAL A 244 -7.35 -20.36 -1.00
N ALA A 245 -8.16 -21.39 -0.75
CA ALA A 245 -8.85 -21.59 0.53
C ALA A 245 -7.88 -21.71 1.71
N PHE A 246 -6.62 -22.11 1.47
CA PHE A 246 -5.55 -22.05 2.46
C PHE A 246 -4.91 -20.66 2.53
N GLN A 247 -4.53 -20.07 1.39
CA GLN A 247 -3.79 -18.80 1.33
C GLN A 247 -4.58 -17.62 1.92
N LEU A 248 -5.86 -17.47 1.58
CA LEU A 248 -6.70 -16.35 2.00
C LEU A 248 -6.79 -16.20 3.52
N PRO A 249 -7.23 -17.21 4.30
CA PRO A 249 -7.31 -17.08 5.75
C PRO A 249 -5.93 -16.92 6.40
N GLN A 250 -4.87 -17.52 5.84
CA GLN A 250 -3.51 -17.34 6.35
C GLN A 250 -3.05 -15.88 6.21
N ALA A 251 -3.27 -15.26 5.05
CA ALA A 251 -2.96 -13.85 4.84
C ALA A 251 -3.74 -12.94 5.78
N VAL A 252 -5.06 -13.15 5.91
CA VAL A 252 -5.91 -12.39 6.84
C VAL A 252 -5.45 -12.57 8.29
N HIS A 253 -5.11 -13.77 8.73
CA HIS A 253 -4.57 -13.99 10.08
C HIS A 253 -3.24 -13.26 10.31
N GLY A 254 -2.36 -13.23 9.31
CA GLY A 254 -1.13 -12.44 9.32
C GLY A 254 -1.41 -10.95 9.53
N MET A 255 -2.34 -10.40 8.75
CA MET A 255 -2.77 -9.00 8.85
C MET A 255 -3.37 -8.71 10.23
N VAL A 256 -4.23 -9.58 10.75
CA VAL A 256 -4.83 -9.44 12.10
C VAL A 256 -3.75 -9.36 13.17
N ARG A 257 -2.73 -10.22 13.10
CA ARG A 257 -1.61 -10.18 14.07
C ARG A 257 -0.84 -8.86 13.99
N ALA A 258 -0.54 -8.38 12.79
CA ALA A 258 0.15 -7.10 12.62
C ALA A 258 -0.69 -5.92 13.13
N CYS A 259 -1.99 -5.90 12.82
CA CYS A 259 -2.93 -4.89 13.31
C CYS A 259 -3.00 -4.86 14.84
N GLN A 260 -3.03 -6.03 15.48
CA GLN A 260 -3.05 -6.16 16.94
C GLN A 260 -1.75 -5.65 17.58
N GLU A 261 -0.60 -6.04 17.04
CA GLU A 261 0.71 -5.65 17.59
C GLU A 261 0.98 -4.15 17.39
N LEU A 262 0.63 -3.60 16.22
CA LEU A 262 0.80 -2.18 15.88
C LEU A 262 -0.33 -1.29 16.43
N ASN A 263 -1.39 -1.90 16.99
CA ASN A 263 -2.59 -1.22 17.47
C ASN A 263 -3.25 -0.32 16.41
N VAL A 264 -3.44 -0.88 15.21
CA VAL A 264 -4.07 -0.18 14.07
C VAL A 264 -5.28 -0.98 13.59
N PRO A 265 -6.51 -0.42 13.63
CA PRO A 265 -7.70 -1.13 13.19
C PRO A 265 -7.86 -1.11 11.66
N VAL A 266 -8.47 -2.17 11.12
CA VAL A 266 -9.05 -2.18 9.78
C VAL A 266 -10.40 -1.45 9.83
N VAL A 267 -10.57 -0.37 9.05
CA VAL A 267 -11.79 0.45 9.06
C VAL A 267 -12.66 0.30 7.82
N SER A 268 -12.09 -0.25 6.74
CA SER A 268 -12.77 -0.54 5.48
C SER A 268 -11.97 -1.58 4.70
N GLY A 269 -12.56 -2.12 3.64
CA GLY A 269 -11.81 -2.95 2.70
C GLY A 269 -12.62 -3.39 1.50
N ASN A 270 -11.99 -4.17 0.64
CA ASN A 270 -12.55 -4.81 -0.54
C ASN A 270 -11.99 -6.23 -0.68
N VAL A 271 -12.78 -7.15 -1.22
CA VAL A 271 -12.34 -8.51 -1.51
C VAL A 271 -12.64 -8.82 -2.97
N SER A 272 -11.58 -9.03 -3.75
CA SER A 272 -11.61 -9.50 -5.13
C SER A 272 -11.13 -10.94 -5.17
N LEU A 273 -12.04 -11.85 -5.55
CA LEU A 273 -11.77 -13.28 -5.69
C LEU A 273 -11.82 -13.68 -7.17
N TYR A 274 -11.41 -14.91 -7.48
CA TYR A 274 -11.38 -15.44 -8.85
C TYR A 274 -10.42 -14.67 -9.79
N ASN A 275 -9.38 -14.04 -9.23
CA ASN A 275 -8.29 -13.42 -10.00
C ASN A 275 -7.35 -14.51 -10.55
N GLU A 276 -7.79 -15.22 -11.57
CA GLU A 276 -7.03 -16.27 -12.21
C GLU A 276 -7.32 -16.35 -13.70
N SER A 277 -6.31 -16.77 -14.47
CA SER A 277 -6.50 -17.22 -15.84
C SER A 277 -6.82 -18.72 -15.86
N ARG A 278 -7.01 -19.28 -17.05
CA ARG A 278 -7.13 -20.74 -17.22
C ARG A 278 -5.88 -21.49 -16.77
N GLU A 279 -4.73 -20.82 -16.76
CA GLU A 279 -3.43 -21.43 -16.52
C GLU A 279 -2.95 -21.23 -15.08
N ASN A 280 -3.08 -20.02 -14.54
CA ASN A 280 -2.52 -19.67 -13.23
C ASN A 280 -3.38 -18.65 -12.48
N ALA A 281 -3.40 -18.76 -11.15
CA ALA A 281 -3.87 -17.70 -10.26
C ALA A 281 -2.80 -16.61 -10.09
N ILE A 282 -3.23 -15.39 -9.74
CA ILE A 282 -2.29 -14.36 -9.28
C ILE A 282 -1.59 -14.82 -7.99
N TYR A 283 -0.48 -14.18 -7.66
CA TYR A 283 0.01 -14.23 -6.29
C TYR A 283 -1.04 -13.66 -5.33
N PRO A 284 -1.24 -14.28 -4.15
CA PRO A 284 -2.02 -13.68 -3.08
C PRO A 284 -1.57 -12.25 -2.82
N THR A 285 -2.45 -11.27 -3.02
CA THR A 285 -2.06 -9.85 -2.99
C THR A 285 -3.01 -9.06 -2.08
N PRO A 286 -2.82 -9.13 -0.75
CA PRO A 286 -3.44 -8.20 0.18
C PRO A 286 -2.76 -6.83 0.05
N THR A 287 -3.41 -5.90 -0.63
CA THR A 287 -2.95 -4.51 -0.69
C THR A 287 -3.50 -3.75 0.50
N VAL A 288 -2.65 -3.04 1.24
CA VAL A 288 -2.99 -2.29 2.44
C VAL A 288 -2.80 -0.81 2.16
N GLY A 289 -3.86 -0.02 2.26
CA GLY A 289 -3.78 1.42 2.38
C GLY A 289 -3.77 1.82 3.85
N ALA A 290 -2.78 2.61 4.30
CA ALA A 290 -2.70 3.06 5.69
C ALA A 290 -2.90 4.57 5.82
N LEU A 291 -3.60 4.96 6.87
CA LEU A 291 -3.89 6.34 7.25
C LEU A 291 -3.08 6.70 8.49
N GLY A 292 -2.30 7.77 8.39
CA GLY A 292 -1.53 8.34 9.49
C GLY A 292 -1.95 9.76 9.82
N VAL A 293 -1.68 10.20 11.06
CA VAL A 293 -1.90 11.59 11.49
C VAL A 293 -0.61 12.20 12.04
N LEU A 294 -0.37 13.46 11.69
CA LEU A 294 0.64 14.31 12.29
C LEU A 294 -0.05 15.44 13.06
N ASP A 295 0.37 15.65 14.30
CA ASP A 295 -0.14 16.74 15.13
C ASP A 295 0.54 18.10 14.81
N ASP A 296 1.72 18.04 14.19
CA ASP A 296 2.55 19.18 13.82
C ASP A 296 3.24 18.93 12.47
N ILE A 297 3.01 19.79 11.48
CA ILE A 297 3.70 19.75 10.17
C ILE A 297 5.21 20.01 10.29
N GLY A 298 5.67 20.62 11.38
CA GLY A 298 7.10 20.79 11.67
C GLY A 298 7.82 19.47 11.97
N SER A 299 7.08 18.40 12.28
CA SER A 299 7.61 17.06 12.49
C SER A 299 7.62 16.20 11.22
N ILE A 300 7.42 16.78 10.04
CA ILE A 300 7.50 16.03 8.78
C ILE A 300 8.95 15.64 8.50
N CYS A 301 9.15 14.36 8.22
CA CYS A 301 10.42 13.80 7.78
C CYS A 301 10.28 13.26 6.34
N THR A 302 11.38 13.24 5.61
CA THR A 302 11.45 12.75 4.21
C THR A 302 12.62 11.78 4.08
N SER A 303 12.61 10.96 3.05
CA SER A 303 13.65 9.96 2.76
C SER A 303 14.98 10.58 2.31
N SER A 304 14.93 11.72 1.61
CA SER A 304 16.11 12.38 1.03
C SER A 304 17.16 12.80 2.07
N PHE A 305 18.43 12.50 1.80
CA PHE A 305 19.55 13.09 2.54
C PHE A 305 19.64 14.59 2.27
N LYS A 306 19.94 15.37 3.31
CA LYS A 306 19.80 16.84 3.27
C LYS A 306 21.12 17.58 3.38
N GLU A 307 21.90 17.33 4.43
CA GLU A 307 23.09 18.12 4.75
C GLU A 307 24.35 17.27 4.66
N GLU A 308 25.40 17.80 4.03
CA GLU A 308 26.72 17.16 4.04
C GLU A 308 27.26 17.07 5.47
N GLY A 309 27.85 15.93 5.80
CA GLY A 309 28.39 15.66 7.14
C GLY A 309 27.39 15.00 8.09
N ASP A 310 26.10 14.90 7.73
CA ASP A 310 25.14 14.11 8.49
C ASP A 310 25.60 12.65 8.62
N ILE A 311 25.39 12.08 9.81
CA ILE A 311 25.66 10.68 10.09
C ILE A 311 24.46 9.86 9.65
N VAL A 312 24.72 8.70 9.01
CA VAL A 312 23.67 7.76 8.59
C VAL A 312 23.73 6.49 9.44
N PHE A 313 22.61 6.16 10.06
CA PHE A 313 22.41 4.93 10.84
C PHE A 313 21.39 4.02 10.17
N LEU A 314 21.55 2.72 10.41
CA LEU A 314 20.52 1.72 10.18
C LEU A 314 19.91 1.33 11.52
N LEU A 315 18.62 1.56 11.67
CA LEU A 315 17.85 1.09 12.82
C LEU A 315 17.37 -0.34 12.58
N GLY A 316 17.29 -1.12 13.65
CA GLY A 316 16.72 -2.46 13.64
C GLY A 316 17.73 -3.61 13.57
N VAL A 317 19.02 -3.33 13.40
CA VAL A 317 20.08 -4.34 13.38
C VAL A 317 21.33 -3.89 14.14
N THR A 318 22.08 -4.85 14.67
CA THR A 318 23.37 -4.63 15.34
C THR A 318 24.51 -4.43 14.36
N ASP A 319 24.37 -4.98 13.18
CA ASP A 319 25.32 -4.93 12.09
C ASP A 319 24.56 -5.02 10.75
N PRO A 320 25.10 -4.43 9.67
CA PRO A 320 24.41 -4.44 8.40
C PRO A 320 24.53 -5.78 7.66
N SER A 321 25.30 -6.75 8.17
CA SER A 321 25.52 -8.00 7.44
C SER A 321 24.21 -8.78 7.31
N GLY A 322 23.94 -9.23 6.08
CA GLY A 322 22.75 -10.01 5.77
C GLY A 322 23.02 -11.50 5.86
N HIS A 323 21.98 -12.28 6.12
CA HIS A 323 22.02 -13.73 5.98
C HIS A 323 21.36 -14.13 4.64
N PRO A 324 21.81 -15.17 3.93
CA PRO A 324 21.21 -15.59 2.66
C PRO A 324 19.69 -15.86 2.72
N ARG A 325 19.22 -16.40 3.85
CA ARG A 325 17.78 -16.53 4.17
C ARG A 325 16.98 -15.23 4.05
N ASP A 326 17.61 -14.08 4.27
CA ASP A 326 16.97 -12.77 4.23
C ASP A 326 16.77 -12.27 2.77
N LEU A 327 17.27 -13.02 1.77
CA LEU A 327 16.99 -12.81 0.35
C LEU A 327 15.68 -13.49 -0.11
N ALA A 328 15.00 -14.23 0.78
CA ALA A 328 13.77 -14.94 0.46
C ALA A 328 12.71 -13.99 -0.10
N GLY A 329 12.27 -14.25 -1.34
CA GLY A 329 11.27 -13.41 -2.03
C GLY A 329 11.75 -12.02 -2.49
N SER A 330 13.05 -11.73 -2.36
CA SER A 330 13.60 -10.41 -2.70
C SER A 330 13.60 -10.13 -4.20
N GLU A 331 13.54 -8.85 -4.57
CA GLU A 331 13.76 -8.37 -5.93
C GLU A 331 15.11 -8.79 -6.48
N PHE A 332 16.14 -8.79 -5.64
CA PHE A 332 17.46 -9.31 -6.04
C PHE A 332 17.34 -10.75 -6.54
N LEU A 333 16.64 -11.61 -5.80
CA LEU A 333 16.52 -13.01 -6.15
C LEU A 333 15.75 -13.21 -7.46
N GLU A 334 14.67 -12.46 -7.65
CA GLU A 334 13.87 -12.53 -8.87
C GLU A 334 14.63 -11.96 -10.08
N VAL A 335 15.16 -10.75 -10.00
CA VAL A 335 15.78 -10.03 -11.13
C VAL A 335 17.15 -10.61 -11.51
N ILE A 336 17.92 -11.12 -10.55
CA ILE A 336 19.27 -11.62 -10.79
C ILE A 336 19.28 -13.13 -11.03
N HIS A 337 18.49 -13.90 -10.28
CA HIS A 337 18.48 -15.36 -10.37
C HIS A 337 17.24 -15.94 -11.05
N GLY A 338 16.18 -15.16 -11.28
CA GLY A 338 14.94 -15.67 -11.86
C GLY A 338 14.16 -16.56 -10.89
N LEU A 339 14.34 -16.37 -9.58
CA LEU A 339 13.78 -17.23 -8.54
C LEU A 339 12.86 -16.46 -7.61
N VAL A 340 11.71 -17.06 -7.30
CA VAL A 340 10.81 -16.63 -6.21
C VAL A 340 10.70 -17.80 -5.25
N THR A 341 11.55 -17.80 -4.22
CA THR A 341 11.69 -18.92 -3.27
C THR A 341 12.14 -18.43 -1.90
N GLY A 342 12.16 -19.33 -0.92
CA GLY A 342 12.50 -19.07 0.47
C GLY A 342 11.26 -18.83 1.34
N ASN A 343 11.50 -18.49 2.61
CA ASN A 343 10.46 -18.33 3.62
C ASN A 343 10.58 -16.96 4.32
N PRO A 344 9.86 -15.92 3.87
CA PRO A 344 9.93 -14.61 4.50
C PRO A 344 9.31 -14.62 5.90
N THR A 345 9.91 -13.84 6.81
CA THR A 345 9.50 -13.77 8.22
C THR A 345 9.60 -12.34 8.74
N ILE A 346 8.80 -12.04 9.76
CA ILE A 346 8.81 -10.76 10.47
C ILE A 346 8.63 -10.99 11.97
N ASP A 347 9.37 -10.24 12.78
CA ASP A 347 9.14 -10.12 14.21
C ASP A 347 8.33 -8.85 14.47
N LEU A 348 7.02 -9.02 14.69
CA LEU A 348 6.10 -7.90 14.85
C LEU A 348 6.36 -7.09 16.14
N GLN A 349 6.90 -7.71 17.20
CA GLN A 349 7.21 -6.99 18.44
C GLN A 349 8.42 -6.08 18.24
N MET A 350 9.42 -6.57 17.51
CA MET A 350 10.53 -5.77 17.06
C MET A 350 10.02 -4.62 16.18
N GLU A 351 9.19 -4.92 15.17
CA GLU A 351 8.62 -3.92 14.26
C GLU A 351 7.89 -2.79 15.00
N ALA A 352 7.02 -3.14 15.97
CA ALA A 352 6.31 -2.15 16.77
C ALA A 352 7.25 -1.22 17.55
N ARG A 353 8.31 -1.78 18.16
CA ARG A 353 9.34 -0.98 18.84
C ARG A 353 10.15 -0.12 17.87
N LEU A 354 10.44 -0.61 16.67
CA LEU A 354 11.18 0.12 15.64
C LEU A 354 10.37 1.35 15.20
N GLN A 355 9.08 1.15 14.93
CA GLN A 355 8.18 2.23 14.56
C GLN A 355 8.02 3.26 15.69
N SER A 356 7.88 2.81 16.95
CA SER A 356 7.87 3.69 18.13
C SER A 356 9.15 4.54 18.21
N CYS A 357 10.32 3.90 18.06
CA CYS A 357 11.63 4.54 18.11
C CYS A 357 11.79 5.59 17.01
N CYS A 358 11.49 5.25 15.76
CA CYS A 358 11.59 6.17 14.63
C CYS A 358 10.68 7.40 14.84
N LEU A 359 9.41 7.17 15.22
CA LEU A 359 8.46 8.26 15.47
C LEU A 359 8.94 9.19 16.60
N ARG A 360 9.53 8.62 17.67
CA ARG A 360 10.08 9.40 18.78
C ARG A 360 11.30 10.23 18.36
N LEU A 361 12.19 9.67 17.55
CA LEU A 361 13.36 10.37 17.00
C LEU A 361 12.94 11.55 16.10
N ILE A 362 11.91 11.37 15.26
CA ILE A 362 11.37 12.44 14.41
C ILE A 362 10.72 13.53 15.27
N LYS A 363 9.85 13.17 16.21
CA LYS A 363 9.13 14.12 17.07
C LYS A 363 10.03 14.95 17.98
N THR A 364 11.20 14.44 18.32
CA THR A 364 12.21 15.17 19.10
C THR A 364 13.08 16.08 18.23
N GLY A 365 12.87 16.10 16.91
CA GLY A 365 13.61 16.93 15.96
C GLY A 365 15.04 16.47 15.74
N LEU A 366 15.37 15.21 16.06
CA LEU A 366 16.74 14.69 15.97
C LEU A 366 17.08 14.23 14.55
N LEU A 367 16.09 13.75 13.78
CA LEU A 367 16.32 13.23 12.43
C LEU A 367 16.23 14.32 11.37
N ARG A 368 17.10 14.20 10.37
CA ARG A 368 17.05 14.96 9.11
C ARG A 368 16.30 14.21 8.04
N SER A 369 16.52 12.89 7.96
CA SER A 369 15.81 11.99 7.05
C SER A 369 15.52 10.64 7.71
N ALA A 370 14.48 9.98 7.22
CA ALA A 370 14.13 8.60 7.56
C ALA A 370 13.53 7.94 6.31
N HIS A 371 13.98 6.73 6.03
CA HIS A 371 13.56 5.95 4.86
C HIS A 371 13.54 4.47 5.21
N ASP A 372 12.46 3.77 4.88
CA ASP A 372 12.36 2.35 5.16
C ASP A 372 13.32 1.51 4.27
N CYS A 373 13.66 0.30 4.69
CA CYS A 373 14.27 -0.69 3.79
C CYS A 373 13.20 -1.70 3.35
N SER A 374 12.83 -1.65 2.07
CA SER A 374 11.82 -2.49 1.42
C SER A 374 12.43 -3.21 0.21
N ASP A 375 11.82 -3.08 -0.97
CA ASP A 375 12.20 -3.74 -2.22
C ASP A 375 13.66 -3.43 -2.60
N GLY A 376 14.43 -4.50 -2.85
CA GLY A 376 15.85 -4.43 -3.19
C GLY A 376 16.80 -4.05 -2.04
N GLY A 377 16.29 -3.81 -0.84
CA GLY A 377 17.07 -3.81 0.40
C GLY A 377 17.88 -2.54 0.68
N LEU A 378 18.92 -2.70 1.52
CA LEU A 378 19.66 -1.59 2.13
C LEU A 378 20.34 -0.68 1.09
N ALA A 379 20.94 -1.27 0.05
CA ALA A 379 21.64 -0.51 -0.98
C ALA A 379 20.68 0.37 -1.79
N ILE A 380 19.47 -0.11 -2.05
CA ILE A 380 18.42 0.65 -2.73
C ILE A 380 17.93 1.79 -1.85
N ALA A 381 17.59 1.53 -0.59
CA ALA A 381 17.16 2.59 0.33
C ALA A 381 18.21 3.73 0.45
N LEU A 382 19.49 3.38 0.58
CA LEU A 382 20.57 4.36 0.58
C LEU A 382 20.68 5.11 -0.76
N ALA A 383 20.54 4.41 -1.89
CA ALA A 383 20.61 5.01 -3.22
C ALA A 383 19.44 5.98 -3.47
N GLU A 384 18.21 5.62 -3.09
CA GLU A 384 17.04 6.49 -3.24
C GLU A 384 17.18 7.76 -2.39
N SER A 385 17.65 7.63 -1.14
CA SER A 385 17.93 8.77 -0.26
C SER A 385 18.97 9.73 -0.87
N VAL A 386 19.98 9.19 -1.55
CA VAL A 386 21.05 9.92 -2.26
C VAL A 386 20.56 10.58 -3.55
N ILE A 387 19.77 9.88 -4.35
CA ILE A 387 19.20 10.38 -5.60
C ILE A 387 18.26 11.55 -5.32
N GLN A 388 17.31 11.36 -4.39
CA GLN A 388 16.33 12.39 -4.04
C GLN A 388 16.99 13.59 -3.34
N GLY A 389 18.01 13.33 -2.52
CA GLY A 389 18.80 14.37 -1.86
C GLY A 389 19.79 15.12 -2.77
N GLN A 390 20.10 14.56 -3.95
CA GLN A 390 21.14 15.04 -4.86
C GLN A 390 22.51 15.23 -4.17
N VAL A 391 22.80 14.39 -3.17
CA VAL A 391 24.02 14.45 -2.36
C VAL A 391 24.56 13.04 -2.14
N GLY A 392 25.88 12.88 -2.21
CA GLY A 392 26.55 11.60 -2.11
C GLY A 392 26.46 10.96 -0.73
N PHE A 393 26.96 9.73 -0.64
CA PHE A 393 27.03 8.97 0.60
C PHE A 393 28.32 8.16 0.63
N ARG A 394 28.96 8.11 1.80
CA ARG A 394 30.17 7.32 2.01
C ARG A 394 29.99 6.39 3.21
N GLY A 395 29.73 5.12 2.92
CA GLY A 395 29.66 4.03 3.88
C GLY A 395 30.99 3.29 4.01
N ASN A 396 31.38 2.95 5.24
CA ASN A 396 32.59 2.17 5.53
C ASN A 396 32.26 0.81 6.19
N PHE A 397 31.01 0.36 6.12
CA PHE A 397 30.62 -0.93 6.69
C PHE A 397 31.11 -2.11 5.84
N ASP A 398 31.36 -3.24 6.50
CA ASP A 398 31.86 -4.44 5.82
C ASP A 398 30.75 -5.10 5.00
N VAL A 399 31.14 -5.55 3.82
CA VAL A 399 30.30 -6.24 2.83
C VAL A 399 31.00 -7.52 2.36
N ALA A 400 32.09 -7.94 3.01
CA ALA A 400 32.82 -9.15 2.63
C ALA A 400 31.97 -10.42 2.76
N GLY A 401 32.28 -11.43 1.94
CA GLY A 401 31.54 -12.69 1.90
C GLY A 401 30.25 -12.55 1.09
N ARG A 402 29.10 -12.65 1.77
CA ARG A 402 27.75 -12.55 1.16
C ARG A 402 27.31 -11.09 1.02
N TRP A 403 28.01 -10.36 0.14
CA TRP A 403 27.69 -8.95 -0.15
C TRP A 403 26.26 -8.78 -0.66
N ASP A 404 25.73 -9.78 -1.35
CA ASP A 404 24.37 -9.82 -1.87
C ASP A 404 23.33 -9.74 -0.75
N ALA A 405 23.50 -10.53 0.30
CA ALA A 405 22.62 -10.50 1.46
C ALA A 405 22.76 -9.16 2.23
N THR A 406 23.99 -8.67 2.43
CA THR A 406 24.22 -7.39 3.11
C THR A 406 23.59 -6.20 2.38
N LEU A 407 23.72 -6.16 1.05
CA LEU A 407 23.27 -5.02 0.24
C LEU A 407 21.81 -5.15 -0.18
N PHE A 408 21.35 -6.34 -0.54
CA PHE A 408 20.10 -6.55 -1.27
C PHE A 408 19.11 -7.50 -0.59
N SER A 409 19.38 -7.94 0.64
CA SER A 409 18.32 -8.60 1.43
C SER A 409 17.18 -7.64 1.73
N GLU A 410 15.95 -8.16 1.68
CA GLU A 410 14.72 -7.47 2.06
C GLU A 410 14.32 -7.88 3.48
N LYS A 411 15.33 -7.93 4.37
CA LYS A 411 15.10 -8.17 5.79
C LYS A 411 14.17 -7.09 6.34
N GLN A 412 13.11 -7.56 6.97
CA GLN A 412 12.06 -6.74 7.57
C GLN A 412 12.58 -5.92 8.76
N SER A 413 11.82 -4.91 9.15
CA SER A 413 12.10 -4.09 10.33
C SER A 413 13.44 -3.38 10.29
N ARG A 414 13.66 -2.60 9.21
CA ARG A 414 14.82 -1.74 9.05
C ARG A 414 14.42 -0.37 8.52
N ILE A 415 15.06 0.67 9.06
CA ILE A 415 14.90 2.07 8.64
C ILE A 415 16.28 2.72 8.59
N VAL A 416 16.61 3.33 7.46
CA VAL A 416 17.78 4.20 7.30
C VAL A 416 17.42 5.59 7.82
N VAL A 417 18.24 6.14 8.71
CA VAL A 417 18.05 7.50 9.23
C VAL A 417 19.31 8.33 9.08
N SER A 418 19.16 9.63 8.83
CA SER A 418 20.26 10.59 8.89
C SER A 418 20.01 11.66 9.94
N PHE A 419 21.09 12.14 10.57
CA PHE A 419 21.02 13.19 11.59
C PHE A 419 22.37 13.89 11.76
N ASN A 420 22.32 15.08 12.37
CA ASN A 420 23.51 15.85 12.66
C ASN A 420 24.43 15.09 13.64
N PRO A 421 25.77 15.04 13.43
CA PRO A 421 26.73 14.41 14.33
C PRO A 421 26.58 14.74 15.83
N GLN A 422 26.17 15.97 16.15
CA GLN A 422 25.98 16.45 17.53
C GLN A 422 24.83 15.74 18.24
N SER A 423 23.86 15.20 17.49
CA SER A 423 22.70 14.47 18.01
C SER A 423 22.99 12.99 18.28
N GLN A 424 24.16 12.47 17.89
CA GLN A 424 24.45 11.02 17.91
C GLN A 424 24.17 10.37 19.28
N SER A 425 24.67 10.94 20.37
CA SER A 425 24.46 10.37 21.71
C SER A 425 22.99 10.32 22.13
N GLN A 426 22.19 11.30 21.72
CA GLN A 426 20.75 11.33 22.02
C GLN A 426 19.98 10.31 21.18
N VAL A 427 20.36 10.14 19.91
CA VAL A 427 19.78 9.11 19.04
C VAL A 427 20.06 7.72 19.60
N GLU A 428 21.32 7.42 19.91
CA GLU A 428 21.74 6.13 20.49
C GLU A 428 21.02 5.86 21.83
N GLN A 429 20.85 6.89 22.67
CA GLN A 429 20.12 6.76 23.93
C GLN A 429 18.65 6.36 23.69
N ILE A 430 17.94 7.01 22.77
CA ILE A 430 16.55 6.66 22.45
C ILE A 430 16.48 5.23 21.89
N CYS A 431 17.41 4.85 21.02
CA CYS A 431 17.49 3.48 20.50
C CYS A 431 17.64 2.45 21.63
N VAL A 432 18.48 2.71 22.64
CA VAL A 432 18.65 1.83 23.81
C VAL A 432 17.37 1.77 24.65
N GLU A 433 16.72 2.91 24.90
CA GLU A 433 15.48 2.98 25.69
C GLU A 433 14.32 2.21 25.03
N GLU A 434 14.21 2.30 23.70
CA GLU A 434 13.20 1.58 22.91
C GLU A 434 13.65 0.14 22.56
N GLN A 435 14.83 -0.30 23.04
CA GLN A 435 15.40 -1.62 22.77
C GLN A 435 15.55 -1.94 21.28
N ILE A 436 15.95 -0.93 20.51
CA ILE A 436 16.21 -1.04 19.08
C ILE A 436 17.70 -0.98 18.83
N PRO A 437 18.30 -2.05 18.27
CA PRO A 437 19.69 -1.99 17.87
C PRO A 437 19.85 -1.01 16.69
N CYS A 438 20.96 -0.30 16.67
CA CYS A 438 21.30 0.58 15.57
C CYS A 438 22.79 0.47 15.24
N VAL A 439 23.12 0.66 13.97
CA VAL A 439 24.52 0.62 13.51
C VAL A 439 24.81 1.79 12.59
N LYS A 440 25.97 2.41 12.77
CA LYS A 440 26.46 3.47 11.89
C LYS A 440 26.86 2.86 10.53
N LEU A 441 26.27 3.39 9.46
CA LEU A 441 26.62 3.01 8.10
C LEU A 441 27.70 3.92 7.52
N GLY A 442 27.59 5.23 7.72
CA GLY A 442 28.44 6.19 7.03
C GLY A 442 28.07 7.64 7.28
N THR A 443 28.40 8.48 6.30
CA THR A 443 28.13 9.92 6.32
C THR A 443 27.64 10.40 4.96
N VAL A 444 26.74 11.37 4.96
CA VAL A 444 26.28 12.09 3.77
C VAL A 444 27.37 13.04 3.28
N GLY A 445 27.56 13.15 1.96
CA GLY A 445 28.41 14.18 1.35
C GLY A 445 29.03 13.79 0.00
N GLY A 446 29.45 14.82 -0.74
CA GLY A 446 30.11 14.68 -2.04
C GLY A 446 29.14 14.33 -3.16
N THR A 447 29.67 13.80 -4.27
CA THR A 447 28.89 13.50 -5.49
C THR A 447 28.93 12.02 -5.89
N ARG A 448 29.38 11.17 -4.96
CA ARG A 448 29.55 9.73 -5.18
C ARG A 448 28.80 8.93 -4.14
N PHE A 449 28.35 7.76 -4.55
CA PHE A 449 27.77 6.72 -3.70
C PHE A 449 28.82 5.64 -3.51
N VAL A 450 29.36 5.56 -2.30
CA VAL A 450 30.48 4.68 -1.96
C VAL A 450 30.07 3.77 -0.82
N ILE A 451 30.18 2.45 -1.02
CA ILE A 451 30.06 1.44 0.04
C ILE A 451 31.36 0.65 0.07
N ALA A 452 32.22 0.98 1.04
CA ALA A 452 33.53 0.38 1.24
C ALA A 452 34.33 0.28 -0.09
N LYS A 453 34.63 -0.95 -0.52
CA LYS A 453 35.28 -1.25 -1.81
C LYS A 453 34.34 -1.92 -2.82
N ALA A 454 33.08 -2.17 -2.45
CA ALA A 454 32.15 -2.97 -3.25
C ALA A 454 31.37 -2.13 -4.27
N VAL A 455 31.04 -0.90 -3.91
CA VAL A 455 30.29 0.03 -4.76
C VAL A 455 30.98 1.38 -4.74
N ASP A 456 31.22 1.95 -5.91
CA ASP A 456 31.73 3.31 -6.08
C ASP A 456 31.18 3.90 -7.39
N LEU A 457 30.02 4.54 -7.31
CA LEU A 457 29.28 5.10 -8.45
C LEU A 457 29.07 6.60 -8.29
N VAL A 458 28.90 7.33 -9.39
CA VAL A 458 28.50 8.74 -9.33
C VAL A 458 26.98 8.85 -9.12
N VAL A 459 26.51 9.84 -8.35
CA VAL A 459 25.08 9.99 -8.04
C VAL A 459 24.22 10.10 -9.31
N SER A 460 24.73 10.77 -10.35
CA SER A 460 24.04 10.90 -11.64
C SER A 460 23.82 9.57 -12.35
N GLU A 461 24.69 8.58 -12.14
CA GLU A 461 24.55 7.24 -12.75
C GLU A 461 23.43 6.46 -12.08
N LEU A 462 23.36 6.51 -10.74
CA LEU A 462 22.25 5.94 -9.97
C LEU A 462 20.92 6.58 -10.37
N ALA A 463 20.87 7.91 -10.42
CA ALA A 463 19.68 8.67 -10.80
C ALA A 463 19.23 8.30 -12.22
N ASN A 464 20.16 8.17 -13.17
CA ASN A 464 19.84 7.78 -14.53
C ASN A 464 19.25 6.36 -14.62
N ALA A 465 19.78 5.40 -13.87
CA ALA A 465 19.20 4.05 -13.82
C ALA A 465 17.77 4.07 -13.23
N TRP A 466 17.59 4.78 -12.12
CA TRP A 466 16.32 4.84 -11.40
C TRP A 466 15.21 5.59 -12.16
N HIS A 467 15.50 6.78 -12.72
CA HIS A 467 14.48 7.56 -13.45
C HIS A 467 14.05 6.92 -14.77
N ASN A 468 14.93 6.17 -15.43
CA ASN A 468 14.65 5.62 -16.76
C ASN A 468 14.19 4.16 -16.75
N GLY A 469 14.30 3.44 -15.62
CA GLY A 469 13.92 2.03 -15.53
C GLY A 469 12.47 1.73 -15.94
N LEU A 470 11.55 2.67 -15.69
CA LEU A 470 10.15 2.55 -16.10
C LEU A 470 9.86 3.11 -17.51
N GLN A 471 10.74 3.90 -18.11
CA GLN A 471 10.45 4.61 -19.37
C GLN A 471 10.34 3.66 -20.57
N GLU A 472 11.19 2.65 -20.70
CA GLU A 472 11.12 1.70 -21.83
C GLU A 472 9.84 0.82 -21.81
N PRO A 473 9.45 0.21 -20.67
CA PRO A 473 8.15 -0.46 -20.55
C PRO A 473 6.96 0.48 -20.75
N TRP A 474 7.09 1.74 -20.33
CA TRP A 474 6.01 2.73 -20.45
C TRP A 474 5.81 3.20 -21.89
N ASN A 475 6.89 3.50 -22.62
CA ASN A 475 6.86 4.01 -23.99
C ASN A 475 6.51 2.94 -25.03
N SER A 476 6.64 1.65 -24.68
CA SER A 476 6.25 0.51 -25.52
C SER A 476 4.75 0.18 -25.45
N ARG A 477 3.95 0.93 -24.68
CA ARG A 477 2.49 0.78 -24.68
C ARG A 477 1.94 1.05 -26.08
N PRO A 478 1.09 0.16 -26.63
CA PRO A 478 0.28 0.54 -27.78
C PRO A 478 -0.51 1.79 -27.36
N LYS A 479 -0.38 2.88 -28.11
CA LYS A 479 -1.23 4.05 -27.92
C LYS A 479 -2.66 3.54 -27.99
N ALA A 480 -3.38 3.59 -26.86
CA ALA A 480 -4.81 3.34 -26.86
C ALA A 480 -5.40 4.34 -27.88
N GLY A 481 -5.85 3.82 -29.02
CA GLY A 481 -6.57 4.61 -29.99
C GLY A 481 -7.80 5.15 -29.28
N ILE A 482 -7.87 6.48 -29.17
CA ILE A 482 -9.09 7.20 -28.80
C ILE A 482 -10.10 7.00 -29.94
#